data_AF-A0A2E0RTP1-F1
#
_entry.id   AF-A0A2E0RTP1-F1
#
_cell.length_a   1.000
_cell.length_b   1.000
_cell.length_c   1.000
_cell.angle_alpha   90.00
_cell.angle_beta   90.00
_cell.angle_gamma   90.00
#
_symmetry.space_group_name_H-M   'P 1'
#
loop_
_entity.id
_entity.type
_entity.pdbx_description
1 polymer ?
#
loop_
_entity_poly.entity_id
_entity_poly.type
_entity_poly.pdbx_seq_one_letter_code
_entity_poly.pdbx_strand_id
1 'polypeptide(L)'
;MSRQRAAELEISDGELVVARRELDELHDRLYVLACAVDDTERDLREVGTDPDAHELREILDWLLDAAQPLRDRQMSAPTGRPRNTS
;
A
#
# COMPACT_ATOMS: atom_id res chain seq x y z
N MET A 1 -11.24 -22.34 33.91
CA MET A 1 -12.09 -21.61 32.97
C MET A 1 -11.69 -20.14 32.77
N SER A 2 -11.25 -19.39 33.80
CA SER A 2 -10.86 -17.97 33.63
C SER A 2 -9.53 -17.73 32.91
N ARG A 3 -8.56 -18.64 33.04
CA ARG A 3 -7.25 -18.53 32.34
C ARG A 3 -7.34 -18.75 30.82
N GLN A 4 -8.29 -19.59 30.37
CA GLN A 4 -8.48 -19.86 28.93
C GLN A 4 -9.03 -18.62 28.21
N ARG A 5 -10.00 -17.92 28.81
CA ARG A 5 -10.55 -16.67 28.28
C ARG A 5 -9.55 -15.51 28.27
N ALA A 6 -8.68 -15.42 29.28
CA ALA A 6 -7.65 -14.37 29.31
C ALA A 6 -6.64 -14.55 28.16
N ALA A 7 -6.20 -15.78 27.90
CA ALA A 7 -5.30 -16.08 26.80
C ALA A 7 -5.93 -15.83 25.42
N GLU A 8 -7.22 -16.15 25.23
CA GLU A 8 -7.96 -15.86 23.99
C GLU A 8 -8.10 -14.36 23.73
N LEU A 9 -8.32 -13.56 24.78
CA LEU A 9 -8.37 -12.09 24.68
C LEU A 9 -7.00 -11.50 24.34
N GLU A 10 -5.92 -11.98 24.95
CA GLU A 10 -4.56 -11.54 24.62
C GLU A 10 -4.16 -11.90 23.17
N ILE A 11 -4.57 -13.07 22.67
CA ILE A 11 -4.37 -13.46 21.27
C ILE A 11 -5.16 -12.54 20.34
N SER A 12 -6.43 -12.27 20.65
CA SER A 12 -7.29 -11.35 19.89
C SER A 12 -6.74 -9.92 19.88
N ASP A 13 -6.24 -9.41 21.01
CA ASP A 13 -5.63 -8.08 21.09
C ASP A 13 -4.31 -8.01 20.31
N GLY A 14 -3.50 -9.06 20.37
CA GLY A 14 -2.29 -9.19 19.56
C GLY A 14 -2.59 -9.17 18.06
N GLU A 15 -3.60 -9.90 17.60
CA GLU A 15 -4.05 -9.93 16.21
C GLU A 15 -4.59 -8.57 15.75
N LEU A 16 -5.36 -7.87 16.58
CA LEU A 16 -5.86 -6.51 16.29
C LEU A 16 -4.73 -5.49 16.14
N VAL A 17 -3.70 -5.57 16.99
CA VAL A 17 -2.52 -4.70 16.90
C VAL A 17 -1.75 -4.94 15.61
N VAL A 18 -1.59 -6.20 15.19
CA VAL A 18 -0.94 -6.54 13.91
C VAL A 18 -1.77 -6.00 12.74
N ALA A 19 -3.08 -6.24 12.72
CA ALA A 19 -3.96 -5.74 11.66
C ALA A 19 -3.97 -4.20 11.57
N ARG A 20 -3.92 -3.51 12.71
CA ARG A 20 -3.80 -2.04 12.74
C ARG A 20 -2.49 -1.58 12.12
N ARG A 21 -1.36 -2.16 12.51
CA ARG A 21 -0.05 -1.82 11.94
C ARG A 21 -0.01 -2.06 10.44
N GLU A 22 -0.56 -3.17 9.98
CA GLU A 22 -0.65 -3.48 8.55
C GLU A 22 -1.49 -2.46 7.76
N LEU A 23 -2.54 -1.92 8.38
CA LEU A 23 -3.35 -0.84 7.81
C LEU A 23 -2.61 0.49 7.80
N ASP A 24 -1.90 0.82 8.87
CA ASP A 24 -1.11 2.05 8.96
C ASP A 24 0.00 2.05 7.91
N GLU A 25 0.74 0.94 7.77
CA GLU A 25 1.74 0.76 6.71
C GLU A 25 1.16 0.83 5.30
N LEU A 26 -0.07 0.34 5.12
CA LEU A 26 -0.76 0.47 3.83
C LEU A 26 -1.10 1.93 3.55
N HIS A 27 -1.57 2.66 4.56
CA HIS A 27 -1.88 4.08 4.45
C HIS A 27 -0.64 4.90 4.09
N ASP A 28 0.49 4.64 4.74
CA ASP A 28 1.75 5.33 4.43
C ASP A 28 2.17 5.12 2.97
N ARG A 29 2.04 3.89 2.46
CA ARG A 29 2.34 3.59 1.05
C ARG A 29 1.37 4.24 0.08
N LEU A 30 0.08 4.27 0.42
CA LEU A 30 -0.93 4.97 -0.38
C LEU A 30 -0.69 6.48 -0.38
N TYR A 31 -0.25 7.04 0.73
CA TYR A 31 0.12 8.44 0.82
C TYR A 31 1.31 8.77 -0.10
N VAL A 32 2.37 7.96 -0.08
CA VAL A 32 3.52 8.14 -0.99
C VAL A 32 3.08 8.08 -2.46
N LEU A 33 2.21 7.12 -2.82
CA LEU A 33 1.69 7.04 -4.20
C LEU A 33 0.85 8.27 -4.56
N ALA A 34 0.03 8.79 -3.64
CA ALA A 34 -0.75 10.01 -3.89
C ALA A 34 0.16 11.21 -4.17
N CYS A 35 1.21 11.41 -3.36
CA CYS A 35 2.22 12.41 -3.64
C CYS A 35 2.89 12.19 -5.00
N ALA A 36 3.15 10.92 -5.35
CA ALA A 36 3.76 10.60 -6.62
C ALA A 36 2.89 10.94 -7.83
N VAL A 37 1.58 10.80 -7.71
CA VAL A 37 0.64 11.26 -8.74
C VAL A 37 0.64 12.79 -8.82
N ASP A 38 0.54 13.48 -7.69
CA ASP A 38 0.47 14.95 -7.66
C ASP A 38 1.71 15.60 -8.28
N ASP A 39 2.89 15.08 -7.95
CA ASP A 39 4.16 15.54 -8.50
C ASP A 39 4.29 15.19 -9.99
N THR A 40 3.88 13.98 -10.41
CA THR A 40 3.84 13.60 -11.84
C THR A 40 2.95 14.55 -12.65
N GLU A 41 1.77 14.89 -12.14
CA GLU A 41 0.87 15.84 -12.79
C GLU A 41 1.44 17.26 -12.84
N ARG A 42 2.18 17.68 -11.82
CA ARG A 42 2.91 18.96 -11.84
C ARG A 42 4.01 18.92 -12.90
N ASP A 43 4.86 17.91 -12.88
CA ASP A 43 6.03 17.80 -13.75
C ASP A 43 5.61 17.73 -15.23
N LEU A 44 4.54 17.00 -15.55
CA LEU A 44 3.95 16.98 -16.90
C LEU A 44 3.41 18.35 -17.35
N ARG A 45 2.96 19.21 -16.43
CA ARG A 45 2.56 20.59 -16.76
C ARG A 45 3.77 21.51 -16.95
N GLU A 46 4.86 21.26 -16.23
CA GLU A 46 6.08 22.06 -16.25
C GLU A 46 6.97 21.77 -17.47
N VAL A 47 6.98 20.52 -17.94
CA VAL A 47 7.73 20.07 -19.13
C VAL A 47 7.31 20.79 -20.42
N GLY A 48 6.09 21.32 -20.48
CA GLY A 48 5.61 22.10 -21.61
C GLY A 48 5.15 21.26 -22.82
N THR A 49 5.14 21.86 -24.01
CA THR A 49 4.45 21.32 -25.20
C THR A 49 5.26 20.34 -26.05
N ASP A 50 6.58 20.22 -25.85
CA ASP A 50 7.43 19.32 -26.62
C ASP A 50 8.51 18.66 -25.74
N PRO A 51 8.10 17.88 -24.71
CA PRO A 51 9.02 17.09 -23.91
C PRO A 51 9.87 16.17 -24.78
N ASP A 52 11.13 16.01 -24.40
CA ASP A 52 11.88 14.89 -24.94
C ASP A 52 11.47 13.57 -24.28
N ALA A 53 11.77 12.46 -24.96
CA ALA A 53 11.39 11.14 -24.50
C ALA A 53 12.11 10.70 -23.20
N HIS A 54 13.24 11.34 -22.87
CA HIS A 54 13.99 11.05 -21.66
C HIS A 54 13.32 11.67 -20.44
N GLU A 55 12.87 12.93 -20.52
CA GLU A 55 12.13 13.61 -19.45
C GLU A 55 10.83 12.86 -19.09
N LEU A 56 10.07 12.44 -20.11
CA LEU A 56 8.86 11.63 -19.88
C LEU A 56 9.15 10.27 -19.24
N ARG A 57 10.31 9.68 -19.57
CA ARG A 57 10.75 8.41 -18.98
C ARG A 57 11.07 8.59 -17.51
N GLU A 58 11.77 9.66 -17.14
CA GLU A 58 12.11 9.95 -15.74
C GLU A 58 10.86 10.17 -14.88
N ILE A 59 9.89 10.95 -15.38
CA ILE A 59 8.61 11.17 -14.70
C ILE A 59 7.87 9.83 -14.51
N LEU A 60 7.82 9.00 -15.56
CA LEU A 60 7.17 7.70 -15.50
C LEU A 60 7.86 6.72 -14.54
N ASP A 61 9.19 6.64 -14.60
CA ASP A 61 9.99 5.74 -13.76
C ASP A 61 9.76 6.07 -12.28
N TRP A 62 9.71 7.35 -11.93
CA TRP A 62 9.43 7.78 -10.57
C TRP A 62 8.02 7.39 -10.08
N LEU A 63 6.98 7.54 -10.92
CA LEU A 63 5.63 7.08 -10.59
C LEU A 63 5.57 5.55 -10.41
N LEU A 64 6.26 4.80 -11.26
CA LEU A 64 6.31 3.34 -11.19
C LEU A 64 7.02 2.86 -9.93
N ASP A 65 8.11 3.51 -9.53
CA ASP A 65 8.83 3.21 -8.30
C ASP A 65 7.96 3.40 -7.06
N ALA A 66 7.14 4.47 -7.01
CA ALA A 66 6.19 4.71 -5.94
C ALA A 66 5.04 3.69 -5.91
N ALA A 67 4.63 3.17 -7.08
CA ALA A 67 3.56 2.18 -7.20
C ALA A 67 4.02 0.74 -6.85
N GLN A 68 5.31 0.43 -7.03
CA GLN A 68 5.86 -0.91 -6.88
C GLN A 68 5.57 -1.56 -5.50
N PRO A 69 5.72 -0.88 -4.35
CA PRO A 69 5.45 -1.48 -3.04
C PRO A 69 3.98 -1.93 -2.85
N LEU A 70 3.04 -1.23 -3.49
CA LEU A 70 1.61 -1.58 -3.43
C LEU A 70 1.31 -2.78 -4.33
N ARG A 71 1.90 -2.82 -5.53
CA ARG A 71 1.83 -3.98 -6.43
C ARG A 71 2.40 -5.22 -5.75
N ASP A 72 3.58 -5.11 -5.17
CA ASP A 72 4.31 -6.20 -4.50
C ASP A 72 3.52 -6.78 -3.34
N ARG A 73 2.88 -5.91 -2.55
CA ARG A 73 1.95 -6.31 -1.48
C ARG A 73 0.73 -7.06 -2.04
N GLN A 74 0.12 -6.58 -3.12
CA GLN A 74 -1.09 -7.21 -3.67
C GLN A 74 -0.88 -8.65 -4.14
N MET A 75 0.26 -8.98 -4.78
CA MET A 75 0.52 -10.39 -5.15
C MET A 75 1.03 -11.24 -3.99
N SER A 76 1.53 -10.62 -2.91
CA SER A 76 1.95 -11.34 -1.70
C SER A 76 0.78 -11.64 -0.75
N ALA A 77 -0.33 -10.89 -0.86
CA ALA A 77 -1.54 -11.18 -0.10
C ALA A 77 -2.15 -12.53 -0.53
N PRO A 78 -2.55 -13.42 0.39
CA PRO A 78 -3.18 -14.67 0.03
C PRO A 78 -4.59 -14.41 -0.54
N THR A 79 -4.84 -14.88 -1.77
CA THR A 79 -6.20 -15.17 -2.25
C THR A 79 -6.79 -16.28 -1.39
N GLY A 80 -7.47 -15.94 -0.29
CA GLY A 80 -8.06 -16.98 0.55
C GLY A 80 -8.76 -16.49 1.79
N ARG A 81 -10.04 -16.11 1.64
CA ARG A 81 -11.01 -16.35 2.72
C ARG A 81 -11.76 -17.64 2.37
N PRO A 82 -11.49 -18.80 3.00
CA PRO A 82 -12.43 -19.90 2.92
C PRO A 82 -13.71 -19.44 3.63
N ARG A 83 -14.79 -19.28 2.85
CA ARG A 83 -16.14 -19.13 3.38
C ARG A 83 -16.51 -20.47 4.01
N ASN A 84 -16.35 -20.61 5.32
CA ASN A 84 -16.95 -21.73 6.04
C ASN A 84 -18.46 -21.54 6.01
N THR A 85 -19.12 -22.41 5.25
CA THR A 85 -20.56 -22.63 5.25
C THR A 85 -20.96 -23.35 6.53
N SER A 86 -21.97 -22.82 7.23
CA SER A 86 -22.79 -23.55 8.19
C SER A 86 -24.25 -23.39 7.79
#